data_AF-A0A2L2Y8D2-F1
#
_entry.id   AF-A0A2L2Y8D2-F1
#
_cell.length_a   1.000
_cell.length_b   1.000
_cell.length_c   1.000
_cell.angle_alpha   90.00
_cell.angle_beta   90.00
_cell.angle_gamma   90.00
#
_symmetry.space_group_name_H-M   'P 1'
#
loop_
_entity.id
_entity.type
_entity.pdbx_description
1 polymer ?
#
loop_
_entity_poly.entity_id
_entity_poly.type
_entity_poly.pdbx_seq_one_letter_code
_entity_poly.pdbx_strand_id
1 'polypeptide(L)'
;EIFLGSLLVLILVRTIQYNMTRMHDKYLHTNCLAALANMSAYVQNLHPYVCQKFVSLLEYMGKRYIHVTDQSRTVLQIDDELPSSDLSVLEEVLRMLLEILNSFFTSQLKNNINLLYTILYKKEIFGMFRSNPNFQDIMQNIDIVLLFFTSHLESMDHNSSVSEVSEILKAAASTWSKEKLKKLPELKFKYVEEGQPEEFFIPYLWSVVFHSSEIYWNSKNILIFNPHKTS
;
A
#
# COMPACT_ATOMS: atom_id res chain seq x y z
N GLU A 1 -21.29 8.73 1.01
CA GLU A 1 -20.76 9.04 -0.33
C GLU A 1 -19.24 8.85 -0.33
N ILE A 2 -18.64 8.38 -1.42
CA ILE A 2 -17.19 8.12 -1.50
C ILE A 2 -16.56 9.25 -2.33
N PHE A 3 -15.61 9.98 -1.74
CA PHE A 3 -14.84 11.02 -2.46
C PHE A 3 -13.87 10.40 -3.46
N LEU A 4 -13.51 11.17 -4.51
CA LEU A 4 -12.56 10.75 -5.54
C LEU A 4 -11.25 10.20 -4.96
N GLY A 5 -10.67 10.87 -3.96
CA GLY A 5 -9.44 10.40 -3.30
C GLY A 5 -9.61 9.04 -2.64
N SER A 6 -10.75 8.78 -2.00
CA SER A 6 -11.07 7.46 -1.42
C SER A 6 -11.25 6.40 -2.50
N LEU A 7 -11.90 6.73 -3.62
CA LEU A 7 -12.08 5.82 -4.74
C LEU A 7 -10.73 5.44 -5.38
N LEU A 8 -9.85 6.41 -5.61
CA LEU A 8 -8.52 6.18 -6.15
C LEU A 8 -7.67 5.30 -5.22
N VAL A 9 -7.66 5.59 -3.92
CA VAL A 9 -6.98 4.74 -2.92
C VAL A 9 -7.55 3.32 -2.94
N LEU A 10 -8.87 3.15 -3.05
CA LEU A 10 -9.50 1.83 -3.12
C LEU A 10 -9.08 1.04 -4.35
N ILE A 11 -9.01 1.70 -5.52
CA ILE A 11 -8.55 1.08 -6.76
C ILE A 11 -7.10 0.63 -6.59
N LEU A 12 -6.21 1.53 -6.15
CA LEU A 12 -4.79 1.21 -5.95
C LEU A 12 -4.57 0.05 -4.97
N VAL A 13 -5.25 0.07 -3.82
CA VAL A 13 -5.19 -1.02 -2.81
C VAL A 13 -5.65 -2.35 -3.41
N ARG A 14 -6.74 -2.35 -4.18
CA ARG A 14 -7.24 -3.57 -4.85
C ARG A 14 -6.30 -4.06 -5.94
N THR A 15 -5.70 -3.16 -6.71
CA THR A 15 -4.73 -3.50 -7.75
C THR A 15 -3.48 -4.10 -7.14
N ILE A 16 -2.94 -3.53 -6.05
CA ILE A 16 -1.82 -4.12 -5.29
C ILE A 16 -2.21 -5.51 -4.77
N GLN A 17 -3.39 -5.66 -4.16
CA GLN A 17 -3.83 -6.96 -3.66
C GLN A 17 -3.94 -8.01 -4.79
N TYR A 18 -4.55 -7.65 -5.91
CA TYR A 18 -4.72 -8.52 -7.07
C TYR A 18 -3.37 -8.91 -7.67
N ASN A 19 -2.50 -7.93 -7.85
CA ASN A 19 -1.19 -8.16 -8.44
C ASN A 19 -0.31 -9.05 -7.54
N MET A 20 -0.43 -8.96 -6.21
CA MET A 20 0.32 -9.83 -5.27
C MET A 20 -0.16 -11.28 -5.28
N THR A 21 -1.42 -11.51 -5.68
CA THR A 21 -2.08 -12.83 -5.60
C THR A 21 -2.17 -13.55 -6.92
N ARG A 22 -2.12 -12.83 -8.06
CA ARG A 22 -2.40 -13.39 -9.38
C ARG A 22 -1.32 -13.09 -10.42
N MET A 23 -0.87 -11.85 -10.52
CA MET A 23 -0.07 -11.38 -11.66
C MET A 23 1.43 -11.41 -11.38
N HIS A 24 1.85 -11.08 -10.15
CA HIS A 24 3.26 -10.97 -9.76
C HIS A 24 4.07 -10.00 -10.63
N ASP A 25 3.43 -8.96 -11.14
CA ASP A 25 4.04 -7.93 -11.99
C ASP A 25 4.76 -6.89 -11.11
N LYS A 26 6.08 -6.78 -11.28
CA LYS A 26 6.92 -5.85 -10.52
C LYS A 26 6.58 -4.38 -10.79
N TYR A 27 6.37 -4.02 -12.05
CA TYR A 27 6.15 -2.63 -12.46
C TYR A 27 4.79 -2.12 -11.99
N LEU A 28 3.76 -2.96 -12.07
CA LEU A 28 2.42 -2.60 -11.63
C LEU A 28 2.39 -2.32 -10.11
N HIS A 29 3.10 -3.12 -9.31
CA HIS A 29 3.22 -2.87 -7.86
C HIS A 29 3.93 -1.56 -7.57
N THR A 30 5.10 -1.32 -8.17
CA THR A 30 5.88 -0.10 -7.97
C THR A 30 5.08 1.14 -8.34
N ASN A 31 4.38 1.13 -9.47
CA ASN A 31 3.55 2.25 -9.92
C ASN A 31 2.37 2.51 -8.99
N CYS A 32 1.66 1.46 -8.56
CA CYS A 32 0.54 1.60 -7.64
C CYS A 32 0.98 2.15 -6.27
N LEU A 33 2.10 1.66 -5.73
CA LEU A 33 2.63 2.14 -4.46
C LEU A 33 3.14 3.58 -4.56
N ALA A 34 3.86 3.93 -5.63
CA ALA A 34 4.32 5.30 -5.88
C ALA A 34 3.14 6.29 -5.97
N ALA A 35 2.07 5.93 -6.69
CA ALA A 35 0.86 6.72 -6.77
C ALA A 35 0.19 6.89 -5.39
N LEU A 36 0.03 5.78 -4.65
CA LEU A 36 -0.56 5.81 -3.31
C LEU A 36 0.27 6.64 -2.33
N ALA A 37 1.58 6.55 -2.42
CA ALA A 37 2.53 7.30 -1.62
C ALA A 37 2.46 8.81 -1.89
N ASN A 38 2.41 9.22 -3.16
CA ASN A 38 2.21 10.62 -3.53
C ASN A 38 0.87 11.17 -3.01
N MET A 39 -0.17 10.35 -2.95
CA MET A 39 -1.49 10.76 -2.45
C MET A 39 -1.56 10.85 -0.92
N SER A 40 -0.77 10.04 -0.20
CA SER A 40 -0.88 9.86 1.25
C SER A 40 -0.79 11.16 2.08
N ALA A 41 -0.01 12.14 1.61
CA ALA A 41 0.15 13.42 2.28
C ALA A 41 -1.02 14.39 2.09
N TYR A 42 -1.97 14.10 1.19
CA TYR A 42 -3.02 15.04 0.79
C TYR A 42 -4.43 14.49 0.95
N VAL A 43 -4.62 13.17 0.90
CA VAL A 43 -5.96 12.58 1.00
C VAL A 43 -6.56 12.82 2.38
N GLN A 44 -7.78 13.31 2.39
CA GLN A 44 -8.57 13.61 3.59
C GLN A 44 -9.88 12.82 3.56
N ASN A 45 -10.48 12.64 4.74
CA ASN A 45 -11.80 12.03 4.90
C ASN A 45 -11.91 10.67 4.19
N LEU A 46 -10.88 9.82 4.35
CA LEU A 46 -10.92 8.46 3.82
C LEU A 46 -12.19 7.74 4.26
N HIS A 47 -12.90 7.17 3.30
CA HIS A 47 -14.12 6.44 3.56
C HIS A 47 -13.83 5.19 4.42
N PRO A 48 -14.65 4.84 5.43
CA PRO A 48 -14.37 3.73 6.36
C PRO A 48 -14.07 2.40 5.66
N TYR A 49 -14.80 2.08 4.60
CA TYR A 49 -14.55 0.89 3.78
C TYR A 49 -13.14 0.87 3.18
N VAL A 50 -12.64 2.02 2.73
CA VAL A 50 -11.30 2.13 2.11
C VAL A 50 -10.22 1.97 3.17
N CYS A 51 -10.41 2.54 4.37
CA CYS A 51 -9.54 2.32 5.51
C CYS A 51 -9.44 0.83 5.84
N GLN A 52 -10.58 0.12 5.90
CA GLN A 52 -10.60 -1.32 6.13
C GLN A 52 -9.83 -2.08 5.05
N LYS A 53 -10.02 -1.75 3.76
CA LYS A 53 -9.28 -2.41 2.68
C LYS A 53 -7.77 -2.16 2.76
N PHE A 54 -7.35 -0.94 3.08
CA PHE A 54 -5.93 -0.63 3.28
C PHE A 54 -5.33 -1.45 4.44
N VAL A 55 -6.00 -1.48 5.59
CA VAL A 55 -5.53 -2.24 6.77
C VAL A 55 -5.59 -3.75 6.53
N SER A 56 -6.59 -4.26 5.81
CA SER A 56 -6.65 -5.67 5.40
C SER A 56 -5.54 -6.06 4.44
N LEU A 57 -5.10 -5.15 3.54
CA LEU A 57 -3.94 -5.38 2.69
C LEU A 57 -2.67 -5.52 3.54
N LEU A 58 -2.42 -4.60 4.48
CA LEU A 58 -1.31 -4.69 5.43
C LEU A 58 -1.35 -6.00 6.24
N GLU A 59 -2.51 -6.38 6.77
CA GLU A 59 -2.69 -7.61 7.53
C GLU A 59 -2.39 -8.86 6.68
N TYR A 60 -2.94 -8.91 5.46
CA TYR A 60 -2.71 -10.02 4.52
C TYR A 60 -1.24 -10.16 4.17
N MET A 61 -0.59 -9.05 3.82
CA MET A 61 0.83 -9.04 3.46
C MET A 61 1.72 -9.37 4.64
N GLY A 62 1.41 -8.87 5.84
CA GLY A 62 2.14 -9.19 7.07
C GLY A 62 2.07 -10.68 7.42
N LYS A 63 0.88 -11.30 7.33
CA LYS A 63 0.73 -12.74 7.56
C LYS A 63 1.51 -13.57 6.55
N ARG A 64 1.46 -13.18 5.27
CA ARG A 64 2.25 -13.83 4.21
C ARG A 64 3.75 -13.68 4.49
N TYR A 65 4.20 -12.51 4.93
CA TYR A 65 5.59 -12.25 5.27
C TYR A 65 6.08 -13.12 6.42
N ILE A 66 5.32 -13.25 7.51
CA ILE A 66 5.66 -14.15 8.61
C ILE A 66 5.75 -15.60 8.13
N HIS A 67 4.77 -16.05 7.35
CA HIS A 67 4.74 -17.41 6.82
C HIS A 67 5.98 -17.73 5.96
N VAL A 68 6.33 -16.85 5.03
CA VAL A 68 7.51 -17.03 4.17
C VAL A 68 8.81 -16.94 4.99
N THR A 69 8.88 -16.02 5.95
CA THR A 69 10.06 -15.87 6.83
C THR A 69 10.31 -17.13 7.67
N ASP A 70 9.26 -17.72 8.25
CA ASP A 70 9.37 -18.94 9.06
C ASP A 70 9.70 -20.17 8.20
N GLN A 71 9.21 -20.24 6.96
CA GLN A 71 9.62 -21.24 6.00
C GLN A 71 11.11 -21.11 5.66
N SER A 72 11.59 -19.91 5.30
CA SER A 72 12.99 -19.68 4.99
C SER A 72 13.92 -20.07 6.15
N ARG A 73 13.54 -19.78 7.40
CA ARG A 73 14.32 -20.21 8.58
C ARG A 73 14.43 -21.72 8.74
N THR A 74 13.39 -22.45 8.36
CA THR A 74 13.37 -23.91 8.40
C THR A 74 14.24 -24.52 7.29
N VAL A 75 14.24 -23.93 6.08
CA VAL A 75 14.96 -24.50 4.93
C VAL A 75 16.43 -24.10 4.86
N LEU A 76 16.83 -22.96 5.44
CA LEU A 76 18.26 -22.59 5.64
C LEU A 76 19.05 -23.61 6.49
N GLN A 77 18.40 -24.65 7.04
CA GLN A 77 19.06 -25.77 7.71
C GLN A 77 19.40 -26.94 6.76
N ILE A 78 18.95 -26.92 5.49
CA ILE A 78 18.99 -28.11 4.61
C ILE A 78 19.64 -27.87 3.24
N ASP A 79 19.60 -26.69 2.61
CA ASP A 79 20.35 -26.42 1.37
C ASP A 79 20.40 -24.91 1.03
N ASP A 80 21.47 -24.46 0.37
CA ASP A 80 21.89 -23.04 0.22
C ASP A 80 21.19 -22.25 -0.92
N GLU A 81 20.16 -22.82 -1.56
CA GLU A 81 19.45 -22.19 -2.68
C GLU A 81 17.93 -22.10 -2.45
N LEU A 82 17.47 -21.07 -1.73
CA LEU A 82 16.06 -20.67 -1.69
C LEU A 82 15.82 -19.23 -2.19
N PRO A 83 14.59 -18.90 -2.64
CA PRO A 83 14.28 -17.69 -3.39
C PRO A 83 14.28 -16.45 -2.48
N SER A 84 15.47 -15.93 -2.18
CA SER A 84 15.69 -14.68 -1.46
C SER A 84 14.99 -13.48 -2.11
N SER A 85 14.72 -13.56 -3.43
CA SER A 85 14.05 -12.52 -4.20
C SER A 85 12.62 -12.24 -3.72
N ASP A 86 11.82 -13.28 -3.45
CA ASP A 86 10.39 -13.10 -3.15
C ASP A 86 10.16 -12.49 -1.77
N LEU A 87 10.99 -12.89 -0.79
CA LEU A 87 10.97 -12.31 0.55
C LEU A 87 11.40 -10.84 0.50
N SER A 88 12.45 -10.51 -0.26
CA SER A 88 12.93 -9.13 -0.40
C SER A 88 11.86 -8.22 -1.02
N VAL A 89 11.18 -8.66 -2.10
CA VAL A 89 10.09 -7.91 -2.73
C VAL A 89 8.93 -7.71 -1.77
N LEU A 90 8.55 -8.75 -1.02
CA LEU A 90 7.48 -8.66 -0.04
C LEU A 90 7.83 -7.66 1.08
N GLU A 91 9.07 -7.67 1.54
CA GLU A 91 9.58 -6.73 2.54
C GLU A 91 9.57 -5.29 2.05
N GLU A 92 10.03 -5.04 0.81
CA GLU A 92 10.01 -3.72 0.17
C GLU A 92 8.58 -3.16 0.07
N VAL A 93 7.63 -3.99 -0.38
CA VAL A 93 6.22 -3.57 -0.49
C VAL A 93 5.62 -3.28 0.89
N LEU A 94 5.88 -4.14 1.88
CA LEU A 94 5.42 -3.91 3.26
C LEU A 94 6.00 -2.64 3.85
N ARG A 95 7.31 -2.42 3.67
CA ARG A 95 7.98 -1.19 4.12
C ARG A 95 7.31 0.03 3.52
N MET A 96 7.08 0.03 2.20
CA MET A 96 6.45 1.15 1.52
C MET A 96 5.01 1.40 1.99
N LEU A 97 4.21 0.36 2.25
CA LEU A 97 2.86 0.53 2.82
C LEU A 97 2.89 1.10 4.26
N LEU A 98 3.88 0.72 5.08
CA LEU A 98 4.06 1.26 6.42
C LEU A 98 4.57 2.72 6.40
N GLU A 99 5.40 3.08 5.41
CA GLU A 99 5.83 4.46 5.16
C GLU A 99 4.65 5.33 4.68
N ILE A 100 3.81 4.80 3.79
CA ILE A 100 2.55 5.42 3.36
C ILE A 100 1.66 5.69 4.57
N LEU A 101 1.55 4.72 5.48
CA LEU A 101 0.80 4.90 6.72
C LEU A 101 1.37 6.01 7.60
N ASN A 102 2.69 6.07 7.73
CA ASN A 102 3.38 7.14 8.44
C ASN A 102 3.14 8.51 7.83
N SER A 103 3.08 8.60 6.50
CA SER A 103 2.74 9.84 5.79
C SER A 103 1.32 10.30 6.12
N PHE A 104 0.34 9.39 6.18
CA PHE A 104 -1.00 9.73 6.67
C PHE A 104 -0.96 10.31 8.10
N PHE A 105 -0.20 9.68 9.00
CA PHE A 105 -0.08 10.16 10.39
C PHE A 105 0.63 11.52 10.51
N THR A 106 1.59 11.79 9.65
CA THR A 106 2.37 13.03 9.69
C THR A 106 1.60 14.20 9.07
N SER A 107 0.89 13.95 7.98
CA SER A 107 0.34 15.01 7.12
C SER A 107 -1.16 15.20 7.30
N GLN A 108 -1.92 14.12 7.52
CA GLN A 108 -3.40 14.14 7.42
C GLN A 108 -4.11 13.40 8.57
N LEU A 109 -3.44 13.15 9.70
CA LEU A 109 -4.02 12.41 10.82
C LEU A 109 -5.35 13.01 11.30
N LYS A 110 -5.35 14.34 11.52
CA LYS A 110 -6.53 15.07 12.01
C LYS A 110 -7.72 15.01 11.05
N ASN A 111 -7.45 14.78 9.77
CA ASN A 111 -8.43 14.74 8.70
C ASN A 111 -8.85 13.30 8.31
N ASN A 112 -8.25 12.26 8.90
CA ASN A 112 -8.52 10.86 8.57
C ASN A 112 -8.85 10.02 9.81
N ILE A 113 -9.84 10.46 10.58
CA ILE A 113 -10.28 9.79 11.81
C ILE A 113 -10.75 8.34 11.56
N ASN A 114 -11.39 8.07 10.41
CA ASN A 114 -11.79 6.72 10.04
C ASN A 114 -10.59 5.76 9.88
N LEU A 115 -9.47 6.27 9.36
CA LEU A 115 -8.24 5.48 9.22
C LEU A 115 -7.66 5.19 10.61
N LEU A 116 -7.56 6.22 11.45
CA LEU A 116 -7.10 6.09 12.82
C LEU A 116 -7.94 5.08 13.63
N TYR A 117 -9.27 5.18 13.54
CA TYR A 117 -10.20 4.22 14.15
C TYR A 117 -9.92 2.79 13.69
N THR A 118 -9.79 2.57 12.38
CA THR A 118 -9.57 1.23 11.81
C THR A 118 -8.25 0.63 12.28
N ILE A 119 -7.21 1.45 12.37
CA ILE A 119 -5.88 1.03 12.84
C ILE A 119 -5.91 0.67 14.32
N LEU A 120 -6.56 1.48 15.16
CA LEU A 120 -6.71 1.17 16.60
C LEU A 120 -7.50 -0.12 16.81
N TYR A 121 -8.57 -0.31 16.04
CA TYR A 121 -9.37 -1.54 16.06
C TYR A 121 -8.57 -2.79 15.65
N LYS A 122 -7.58 -2.63 14.75
CA LYS A 122 -6.71 -3.71 14.25
C LYS A 122 -5.27 -3.60 14.76
N LYS A 123 -5.02 -2.94 15.89
CA LYS A 123 -3.66 -2.61 16.35
C LYS A 123 -2.73 -3.83 16.50
N GLU A 124 -3.29 -5.00 16.80
CA GLU A 124 -2.52 -6.23 16.99
C GLU A 124 -1.75 -6.68 15.73
N ILE A 125 -2.19 -6.27 14.52
CA ILE A 125 -1.50 -6.65 13.27
C ILE A 125 -0.07 -6.10 13.23
N PHE A 126 0.18 -4.98 13.92
CA PHE A 126 1.48 -4.32 13.93
C PHE A 126 2.54 -5.12 14.70
N GLY A 127 2.13 -6.05 15.57
CA GLY A 127 3.04 -6.98 16.25
C GLY A 127 3.87 -7.83 15.28
N MET A 128 3.34 -8.11 14.08
CA MET A 128 4.04 -8.90 13.04
C MET A 128 5.33 -8.23 12.54
N PHE A 129 5.42 -6.90 12.60
CA PHE A 129 6.54 -6.16 12.01
C PHE A 129 7.66 -5.88 13.02
N ARG A 130 7.42 -6.09 14.32
CA ARG A 130 8.35 -5.71 15.40
C ARG A 130 9.61 -6.58 15.51
N SER A 131 9.63 -7.75 14.89
CA SER A 131 10.78 -8.66 14.94
C SER A 131 11.84 -8.36 13.87
N ASN A 132 11.48 -7.64 12.80
CA ASN A 132 12.41 -7.31 11.71
C ASN A 132 13.07 -5.94 11.97
N PRO A 133 14.41 -5.85 12.02
CA PRO A 133 15.15 -4.58 12.09
C PRO A 133 14.76 -3.57 11.01
N ASN A 134 14.41 -4.04 9.81
CA ASN A 134 14.10 -3.20 8.66
C ASN A 134 12.80 -2.40 8.83
N PHE A 135 11.92 -2.77 9.78
CA PHE A 135 10.70 -2.01 10.05
C PHE A 135 10.79 -1.12 11.30
N GLN A 136 11.84 -1.22 12.11
CA GLN A 136 11.89 -0.61 13.45
C GLN A 136 11.70 0.90 13.45
N ASP A 137 12.37 1.59 12.53
CA ASP A 137 12.32 3.05 12.44
C ASP A 137 10.93 3.57 12.06
N ILE A 138 10.22 2.83 11.19
CA ILE A 138 8.87 3.15 10.75
C ILE A 138 7.84 2.75 11.81
N MET A 139 8.07 1.63 12.50
CA MET A 139 7.21 1.12 13.56
C MET A 139 7.22 2.01 14.79
N GLN A 140 8.35 2.63 15.13
CA GLN A 140 8.45 3.55 16.26
C GLN A 140 7.38 4.67 16.20
N ASN A 141 7.20 5.28 15.03
CA ASN A 141 6.18 6.31 14.83
C ASN A 141 4.75 5.76 14.98
N ILE A 142 4.49 4.57 14.43
CA ILE A 142 3.18 3.91 14.53
C ILE A 142 2.87 3.62 16.00
N ASP A 143 3.84 3.14 16.77
CA ASP A 143 3.68 2.84 18.19
C ASP A 143 3.40 4.10 19.02
N ILE A 144 4.04 5.23 18.71
CA ILE A 144 3.76 6.51 19.38
C ILE A 144 2.30 6.95 19.13
N VAL A 145 1.82 6.82 17.89
CA VAL A 145 0.42 7.14 17.54
C VAL A 145 -0.53 6.18 18.26
N LEU A 146 -0.29 4.88 18.18
CA LEU A 146 -1.12 3.85 18.82
C LEU A 146 -1.20 4.06 20.33
N LEU A 147 -0.07 4.31 20.99
CA LEU A 147 0.00 4.54 22.43
C LEU A 147 -0.80 5.78 22.82
N PHE A 148 -0.59 6.90 22.12
CA PHE A 148 -1.29 8.15 22.40
C PHE A 148 -2.81 8.00 22.25
N PHE A 149 -3.30 7.40 21.17
CA PHE A 149 -4.75 7.29 20.97
C PHE A 149 -5.38 6.17 21.78
N THR A 150 -4.66 5.08 22.08
CA THR A 150 -5.16 4.03 22.98
C THR A 150 -5.38 4.59 24.38
N SER A 151 -4.47 5.40 24.91
CA SER A 151 -4.63 5.98 26.26
C SER A 151 -5.84 6.89 26.40
N HIS A 152 -6.30 7.51 25.30
CA HIS A 152 -7.52 8.33 25.29
C HIS A 152 -8.80 7.49 25.20
N LEU A 153 -8.69 6.20 24.88
CA LEU A 153 -9.81 5.26 24.80
C LEU A 153 -9.91 4.36 26.05
N GLU A 154 -8.89 4.30 26.89
CA GLU A 154 -8.88 3.46 28.12
C GLU A 154 -9.93 3.88 29.15
N SER A 155 -10.33 5.16 29.17
CA SER A 155 -11.37 5.66 30.07
C SER A 155 -12.80 5.45 29.55
N MET A 156 -12.95 4.76 28.41
CA MET A 156 -14.24 4.57 27.73
C MET A 156 -14.91 3.28 28.20
N ASP A 157 -16.24 3.28 28.28
CA ASP A 157 -17.01 2.06 28.57
C ASP A 157 -16.97 1.12 27.35
N HIS A 158 -16.94 -0.19 27.59
CA HIS A 158 -16.83 -1.21 26.54
C HIS A 158 -18.06 -1.25 25.60
N ASN A 159 -19.18 -0.63 26.01
CA ASN A 159 -20.41 -0.54 25.23
C ASN A 159 -20.54 0.73 24.38
N SER A 160 -19.49 1.54 24.28
CA SER A 160 -19.54 2.80 23.54
C SER A 160 -19.83 2.63 22.05
N SER A 161 -20.64 3.56 21.51
CA SER A 161 -21.00 3.55 20.10
C SER A 161 -19.85 4.00 19.19
N VAL A 162 -19.88 3.62 17.92
CA VAL A 162 -18.88 4.05 16.91
C VAL A 162 -18.81 5.59 16.80
N SER A 163 -19.94 6.28 17.00
CA SER A 163 -20.00 7.74 16.96
C SER A 163 -19.23 8.36 18.14
N GLU A 164 -19.42 7.84 19.35
CA GLU A 164 -18.69 8.29 20.54
C GLU A 164 -17.17 8.11 20.38
N VAL A 165 -16.74 6.94 19.89
CA VAL A 165 -15.31 6.68 19.65
C VAL A 165 -14.75 7.70 18.65
N SER A 166 -15.49 7.99 17.58
CA SER A 166 -15.08 8.97 16.57
C SER A 166 -14.96 10.39 17.15
N GLU A 167 -15.85 10.79 18.05
CA GLU A 167 -15.79 12.09 18.73
C GLU A 167 -14.58 12.20 19.66
N ILE A 168 -14.30 11.17 20.45
CA ILE A 168 -13.10 11.12 21.30
C ILE A 168 -11.84 11.21 20.45
N LEU A 169 -11.76 10.46 19.35
CA LEU A 169 -10.62 10.50 18.45
C LEU A 169 -10.43 11.89 17.81
N LYS A 170 -11.51 12.59 17.45
CA LYS A 170 -11.45 13.98 16.96
C LYS A 170 -10.91 14.93 18.04
N ALA A 171 -11.38 14.79 19.27
CA ALA A 171 -10.92 15.61 20.39
C ALA A 171 -9.42 15.36 20.67
N ALA A 172 -9.00 14.10 20.74
CA ALA A 172 -7.60 13.72 20.93
C ALA A 172 -6.70 14.14 19.75
N ALA A 173 -7.20 14.05 18.51
CA ALA A 173 -6.47 14.50 17.34
C ALA A 173 -6.23 16.02 17.33
N SER A 174 -7.06 16.79 18.04
CA SER A 174 -6.86 18.23 18.17
C SER A 174 -5.62 18.55 19.00
N THR A 175 -5.36 17.79 20.07
CA THR A 175 -4.19 17.93 20.95
C THR A 175 -2.94 17.20 20.43
N TRP A 176 -3.09 16.38 19.39
CA TRP A 176 -1.96 15.70 18.73
C TRP A 176 -0.98 16.69 18.08
N SER A 177 0.31 16.47 18.34
CA SER A 177 1.43 17.14 17.66
C SER A 177 2.29 16.11 16.92
N LYS A 178 2.49 16.35 15.62
CA LYS A 178 3.35 15.54 14.76
C LYS A 178 4.85 15.67 15.09
N GLU A 179 5.25 16.64 15.91
CA GLU A 179 6.64 16.83 16.33
C GLU A 179 7.18 15.66 17.17
N LYS A 180 6.27 14.85 17.72
CA LYS A 180 6.61 13.61 18.43
C LYS A 180 7.11 12.51 17.48
N LEU A 181 6.85 12.64 16.18
CA LEU A 181 7.22 11.63 15.18
C LEU A 181 8.64 11.88 14.67
N LYS A 182 9.39 10.79 14.51
CA LYS A 182 10.67 10.80 13.80
C LYS A 182 10.42 11.20 12.34
N LYS A 183 11.23 12.14 11.83
CA LYS A 183 11.18 12.52 10.42
C LYS A 183 11.64 11.35 9.55
N LEU A 184 10.74 10.89 8.68
CA LEU A 184 11.02 9.91 7.65
C LEU A 184 11.24 10.63 6.30
N PRO A 185 11.88 9.97 5.31
CA PRO A 185 12.02 10.52 3.97
C PRO A 185 10.67 10.91 3.36
N GLU A 186 10.64 12.00 2.59
CA GLU A 186 9.42 12.37 1.87
C GLU A 186 9.14 11.37 0.75
N LEU A 187 7.94 10.82 0.75
CA LEU A 187 7.43 9.98 -0.32
C LEU A 187 7.00 10.85 -1.51
N LYS A 188 7.95 11.18 -2.38
CA LYS A 188 7.73 11.92 -3.62
C LYS A 188 8.29 11.15 -4.80
N PHE A 189 7.40 10.52 -5.54
CA PHE A 189 7.73 9.78 -6.75
C PHE A 189 7.35 10.61 -7.97
N LYS A 190 8.28 10.73 -8.91
CA LYS A 190 8.04 11.39 -10.19
C LYS A 190 7.88 10.34 -11.26
N TYR A 191 6.93 10.56 -12.16
CA TYR A 191 6.92 9.84 -13.41
C TYR A 191 8.18 10.23 -14.19
N VAL A 192 8.90 9.22 -14.68
CA VAL A 192 10.03 9.39 -15.58
C VAL A 192 9.59 8.78 -16.90
N GLU A 193 9.43 9.63 -17.91
CA GLU A 193 9.22 9.17 -19.27
C GLU A 193 10.55 8.58 -19.77
N GLU A 194 10.49 7.39 -20.39
CA GLU A 194 11.68 6.85 -21.05
C GLU A 194 12.09 7.76 -22.22
N GLY A 195 13.34 7.66 -22.67
CA GLY A 195 13.83 8.56 -23.74
C GLY A 195 13.14 8.36 -25.09
N GLN A 196 12.61 7.16 -25.34
CA GLN A 196 11.96 6.78 -26.60
C GLN A 196 10.72 5.91 -26.31
N PRO A 197 9.68 6.47 -25.66
CA PRO A 197 8.48 5.73 -25.26
C PRO A 197 7.77 5.12 -26.48
N GLU A 198 7.90 5.75 -27.66
CA GLU A 198 7.36 5.29 -28.92
C GLU A 198 7.82 3.88 -29.33
N GLU A 199 9.05 3.47 -28.98
CA GLU A 199 9.57 2.15 -29.34
C GLU A 199 8.77 1.02 -28.70
N PHE A 200 8.16 1.26 -27.53
CA PHE A 200 7.26 0.33 -26.87
C PHE A 200 5.79 0.62 -27.19
N PHE A 201 5.34 1.86 -26.99
CA PHE A 201 3.91 2.17 -27.07
C PHE A 201 3.36 2.09 -28.48
N ILE A 202 4.12 2.47 -29.52
CA ILE A 202 3.63 2.38 -30.90
C ILE A 202 3.39 0.90 -31.26
N PRO A 203 4.36 -0.02 -31.11
CA PRO A 203 4.11 -1.43 -31.42
C PRO A 203 3.01 -2.06 -30.56
N TYR A 204 2.93 -1.69 -29.28
CA TYR A 204 1.91 -2.21 -28.37
C TYR A 204 0.49 -1.73 -28.73
N LEU A 205 0.28 -0.43 -28.94
CA LEU A 205 -1.04 0.09 -29.28
C LEU A 205 -1.53 -0.51 -30.61
N TRP A 206 -0.64 -0.64 -31.59
CA TRP A 206 -1.00 -1.27 -32.86
C TRP A 206 -1.27 -2.78 -32.73
N SER A 207 -0.59 -3.48 -31.82
CA SER A 207 -0.94 -4.88 -31.53
C SER A 207 -2.31 -4.99 -30.89
N VAL A 208 -2.67 -4.10 -29.95
CA VAL A 208 -4.02 -4.05 -29.37
C VAL A 208 -5.07 -3.75 -30.44
N VAL A 209 -4.84 -2.75 -31.30
CA VAL A 209 -5.75 -2.43 -32.42
C VAL A 209 -5.90 -3.64 -33.35
N PHE A 210 -4.81 -4.30 -33.73
CA PHE A 210 -4.86 -5.47 -34.61
C PHE A 210 -5.67 -6.63 -34.03
N HIS A 211 -5.55 -6.90 -32.73
CA HIS A 211 -6.23 -8.03 -32.08
C HIS A 211 -7.66 -7.70 -31.63
N SER A 212 -7.96 -6.43 -31.34
CA SER A 212 -9.24 -6.00 -30.74
C SER A 212 -10.12 -5.18 -31.67
N SER A 213 -9.60 -4.73 -32.81
CA SER A 213 -10.48 -4.12 -33.83
C SER A 213 -11.14 -5.21 -34.66
N GLU A 214 -12.42 -5.02 -34.96
CA GLU A 214 -13.17 -5.87 -35.90
C GLU A 214 -12.76 -5.60 -37.38
N ILE A 215 -11.65 -4.90 -37.59
CA ILE A 215 -11.12 -4.53 -38.89
C ILE A 215 -10.22 -5.66 -39.37
N TYR A 216 -10.38 -6.08 -40.64
CA TYR A 216 -9.48 -7.06 -41.23
C TYR A 216 -8.12 -6.43 -41.57
N TRP A 217 -7.06 -6.93 -40.94
CA TRP A 217 -5.68 -6.54 -41.18
C TRP A 217 -4.90 -7.68 -41.86
N ASN A 218 -4.19 -7.37 -42.94
CA ASN A 218 -3.27 -8.35 -43.55
C ASN A 218 -1.93 -8.35 -42.83
N SER A 219 -1.68 -9.36 -42.00
CA SER A 219 -0.47 -9.49 -41.17
C SER A 219 0.84 -9.49 -41.96
N LYS A 220 0.84 -9.92 -43.22
CA LYS A 220 2.04 -9.96 -44.07
C LYS A 220 2.55 -8.58 -44.49
N ASN A 221 1.69 -7.57 -44.42
CA ASN A 221 2.00 -6.20 -44.85
C ASN A 221 2.26 -5.25 -43.68
N ILE A 222 2.29 -5.76 -42.45
CA ILE A 222 2.52 -4.96 -41.25
C ILE A 222 4.03 -4.88 -41.00
N LEU A 223 4.56 -3.65 -41.03
CA LEU A 223 6.00 -3.37 -40.85
C LEU A 223 6.32 -2.67 -39.52
N ILE A 224 5.31 -2.10 -38.87
CA ILE A 224 5.45 -1.22 -37.70
C ILE A 224 5.41 -1.97 -36.35
N PHE A 225 4.95 -3.22 -36.33
CA PHE A 225 4.96 -4.10 -35.16
C PHE A 225 4.93 -5.56 -35.59
N ASN A 226 5.24 -6.48 -34.69
CA ASN A 226 5.10 -7.91 -34.97
C ASN A 226 3.70 -8.39 -34.53
N PRO A 227 2.79 -8.74 -35.46
CA PRO A 227 1.44 -9.15 -35.14
C PRO A 227 1.35 -10.53 -34.45
N HIS A 228 2.45 -11.28 -34.41
CA HIS A 228 2.52 -12.61 -33.82
C HIS A 228 3.31 -12.65 -32.50
N LYS A 229 3.86 -11.52 -32.06
CA LYS A 229 4.55 -11.41 -30.78
C LYS A 229 3.48 -11.21 -29.70
N THR A 230 3.16 -12.26 -28.96
CA THR A 230 2.29 -12.14 -27.78
C THR A 230 2.97 -11.25 -26.75
N SER A 231 2.22 -10.26 -26.25
CA SER A 231 2.61 -9.37 -25.15
C SER A 231 3.03 -10.14 -23.92
#